data_AF-A0A7D6VC80-F1
#
_entry.id   AF-A0A7D6VC80-F1
#
_cell.length_a   1.000
_cell.length_b   1.000
_cell.length_c   1.000
_cell.angle_alpha   90.00
_cell.angle_beta   90.00
_cell.angle_gamma   90.00
#
_symmetry.space_group_name_H-M   'P 1'
#
loop_
_entity.id
_entity.type
_entity.pdbx_description
1 polymer ?
#
loop_
_entity_poly.entity_id
_entity_poly.type
_entity_poly.pdbx_seq_one_letter_code
_entity_poly.pdbx_strand_id
1 'polypeptide(L)'
;MTSARRLPLALCLGGLAVIMTACGTATAGKDSGSDNQRIEAAAREFYDTLAKDGPSVAVAKACRPDRDEFDSLPADQKTAVDKGKFTIKITTVTDIVVTGDRATAGLTGTLAVPGSDGKSTTAAQHFRKEDGVWKVCSADGK
;
A
#
# COMPACT_ATOMS: atom_id res chain seq x y z
N MET A 1 -49.40 8.94 -45.59
CA MET A 1 -47.94 9.12 -45.79
C MET A 1 -47.25 7.91 -45.15
N THR A 2 -47.06 6.82 -45.90
CA THR A 2 -45.77 6.35 -46.49
C THR A 2 -44.75 5.99 -45.39
N SER A 3 -44.71 4.74 -44.90
CA SER A 3 -43.98 3.56 -45.44
C SER A 3 -42.57 3.38 -44.86
N ALA A 4 -42.41 2.28 -44.10
CA ALA A 4 -41.31 1.29 -44.07
C ALA A 4 -39.84 1.74 -44.16
N ARG A 5 -38.98 1.15 -43.30
CA ARG A 5 -38.07 0.03 -43.70
C ARG A 5 -37.12 -0.42 -42.56
N ARG A 6 -37.15 -1.75 -42.33
CA ARG A 6 -36.05 -2.72 -42.24
C ARG A 6 -34.78 -2.37 -41.43
N LEU A 7 -34.48 -3.23 -40.44
CA LEU A 7 -33.16 -3.43 -39.86
C LEU A 7 -32.06 -3.61 -40.92
N PRO A 8 -30.83 -3.19 -40.60
CA PRO A 8 -29.65 -4.00 -40.84
C PRO A 8 -28.88 -4.29 -39.55
N LEU A 9 -28.53 -5.57 -39.38
CA LEU A 9 -27.44 -6.05 -38.54
C LEU A 9 -26.13 -5.44 -39.07
N ALA A 10 -25.33 -4.81 -38.21
CA ALA A 10 -23.91 -4.56 -38.48
C ALA A 10 -23.12 -4.62 -37.17
N LEU A 11 -22.27 -5.66 -37.06
CA LEU A 11 -21.20 -5.77 -36.09
C LEU A 11 -20.23 -4.58 -36.24
N CYS A 12 -19.92 -3.90 -35.14
CA CYS A 12 -18.63 -3.24 -34.96
C CYS A 12 -18.10 -3.58 -33.56
N LEU A 13 -17.01 -4.34 -33.53
CA LEU A 13 -16.10 -4.47 -32.39
C LEU A 13 -15.56 -3.09 -32.02
N GLY A 14 -15.61 -2.71 -30.75
CA GLY A 14 -14.99 -1.47 -30.30
C GLY A 14 -15.22 -1.20 -28.81
N GLY A 15 -14.25 -1.61 -28.00
CA GLY A 15 -13.73 -0.96 -26.80
C GLY A 15 -14.65 -0.19 -25.83
N LEU A 16 -14.39 -0.46 -24.54
CA LEU A 16 -14.64 0.41 -23.38
C LEU A 16 -16.09 0.65 -22.96
N ALA A 17 -16.52 -0.07 -21.92
CA ALA A 17 -17.40 0.48 -20.89
C ALA A 17 -17.30 -0.36 -19.61
N VAL A 18 -16.15 -0.29 -18.91
CA VAL A 18 -16.17 -0.63 -17.49
C VAL A 18 -16.63 0.63 -16.77
N ILE A 19 -17.89 0.60 -16.36
CA ILE A 19 -18.51 1.60 -15.49
C ILE A 19 -17.80 1.49 -14.14
N MET A 20 -16.79 2.34 -13.90
CA MET A 20 -16.33 2.66 -12.54
C MET A 20 -16.92 3.99 -12.13
N THR A 21 -18.18 3.93 -11.71
CA THR A 21 -18.78 5.00 -10.91
C THR A 21 -18.24 4.86 -9.49
N ALA A 22 -17.19 5.61 -9.18
CA ALA A 22 -16.92 6.05 -7.82
C ALA A 22 -16.57 7.53 -7.88
N CYS A 23 -17.61 8.33 -7.62
CA CYS A 23 -17.51 9.74 -7.34
C CYS A 23 -16.56 9.93 -6.14
N GLY A 24 -15.45 10.60 -6.38
CA GLY A 24 -14.51 11.01 -5.34
C GLY A 24 -13.85 12.30 -5.80
N THR A 25 -14.53 13.42 -5.57
CA THR A 25 -13.89 14.74 -5.58
C THR A 25 -12.94 14.76 -4.39
N ALA A 26 -11.75 14.18 -4.54
CA ALA A 26 -10.66 14.44 -3.63
C ALA A 26 -10.23 15.89 -3.88
N THR A 27 -10.61 16.78 -2.98
CA THR A 27 -9.95 18.07 -2.81
C THR A 27 -8.48 17.77 -2.54
N ALA A 28 -7.67 17.69 -3.60
CA ALA A 28 -6.23 17.70 -3.53
C ALA A 28 -5.83 19.08 -2.99
N GLY A 29 -5.86 19.22 -1.66
CA GLY A 29 -5.16 20.30 -0.98
C GLY A 29 -3.71 20.28 -1.44
N LYS A 30 -3.07 21.44 -1.54
CA LYS A 30 -1.66 21.62 -1.96
C LYS A 30 -0.67 20.64 -1.29
N ASP A 31 -1.04 20.05 -0.16
CA ASP A 31 -0.27 19.07 0.58
C ASP A 31 -0.31 17.64 0.01
N SER A 32 -1.28 17.27 -0.85
CA SER A 32 -1.43 15.90 -1.36
C SER A 32 -0.23 15.43 -2.19
N GLY A 33 0.37 16.34 -2.97
CA GLY A 33 1.61 16.03 -3.69
C GLY A 33 2.76 15.72 -2.75
N SER A 34 2.85 16.44 -1.62
CA SER A 34 3.88 16.23 -0.61
C SER A 34 3.62 14.99 0.26
N ASP A 35 2.36 14.71 0.58
CA ASP A 35 1.97 13.55 1.37
C ASP A 35 2.16 12.26 0.58
N ASN A 36 1.82 12.23 -0.72
CA ASN A 36 2.08 11.07 -1.57
C ASN A 36 3.57 10.72 -1.60
N GLN A 37 4.44 11.72 -1.78
CA GLN A 37 5.89 11.51 -1.78
C GLN A 37 6.39 11.04 -0.40
N ARG A 38 5.87 11.59 0.70
CA ARG A 38 6.23 11.19 2.06
C ARG A 38 5.74 9.78 2.41
N ILE A 39 4.58 9.37 1.91
CA ILE A 39 4.03 8.01 2.06
C ILE A 39 4.89 7.02 1.30
N GLU A 40 5.26 7.34 0.05
CA GLU A 40 6.18 6.50 -0.71
C GLU A 40 7.53 6.36 0.01
N ALA A 41 8.09 7.47 0.50
CA ALA A 41 9.33 7.45 1.26
C ALA A 41 9.21 6.60 2.54
N ALA A 42 8.13 6.75 3.32
CA ALA A 42 7.89 5.99 4.53
C ALA A 42 7.78 4.47 4.24
N ALA A 43 7.09 4.09 3.17
CA ALA A 43 6.99 2.69 2.75
C ALA A 43 8.37 2.13 2.40
N ARG A 44 9.12 2.80 1.53
CA ARG A 44 10.45 2.37 1.10
C ARG A 44 11.40 2.27 2.29
N GLU A 45 11.43 3.28 3.15
CA GLU A 45 12.28 3.31 4.33
C GLU A 45 11.97 2.15 5.30
N PHE A 46 10.69 1.89 5.57
CA PHE A 46 10.28 0.78 6.45
C PHE A 46 10.75 -0.57 5.90
N TYR A 47 10.47 -0.86 4.62
CA TYR A 47 10.80 -2.16 4.03
C TYR A 47 12.30 -2.32 3.75
N ASP A 48 13.02 -1.24 3.43
CA ASP A 48 14.48 -1.26 3.32
C ASP A 48 15.13 -1.50 4.68
N THR A 49 14.65 -0.87 5.77
CA THR A 49 15.11 -1.16 7.14
C THR A 49 14.77 -2.58 7.55
N LEU A 50 13.57 -3.09 7.23
CA LEU A 50 13.20 -4.48 7.49
C LEU A 50 14.17 -5.44 6.78
N ALA A 51 14.55 -5.13 5.54
CA ALA A 51 15.48 -5.92 4.75
C ALA A 51 16.92 -5.90 5.29
N LYS A 52 17.42 -4.71 5.69
CA LYS A 52 18.82 -4.52 6.10
C LYS A 52 19.06 -4.80 7.57
N ASP A 53 18.23 -4.22 8.43
CA ASP A 53 18.47 -4.10 9.87
C ASP A 53 17.56 -5.06 10.67
N GLY A 54 16.49 -5.54 10.04
CA GLY A 54 15.59 -6.54 10.58
C GLY A 54 14.32 -5.95 11.23
N PRO A 55 13.39 -6.83 11.64
CA PRO A 55 12.07 -6.44 12.15
C PRO A 55 12.11 -5.53 13.39
N SER A 56 12.96 -5.82 14.37
CA SER A 56 13.06 -5.02 15.60
C SER A 56 13.51 -3.57 15.37
N VAL A 57 14.26 -3.31 14.30
CA VAL A 57 14.64 -1.96 13.90
C VAL A 57 13.53 -1.33 13.04
N ALA A 58 12.92 -2.11 12.14
CA ALA A 58 11.84 -1.63 11.27
C ALA A 58 10.60 -1.20 12.06
N VAL A 59 10.26 -1.90 13.14
CA VAL A 59 9.07 -1.58 13.94
C VAL A 59 9.12 -0.19 14.57
N ALA A 60 10.31 0.37 14.86
CA ALA A 60 10.44 1.75 15.32
C ALA A 60 9.93 2.79 14.28
N LYS A 61 9.78 2.38 13.01
CA LYS A 61 9.21 3.16 11.91
C LYS A 61 7.73 2.84 11.65
N ALA A 62 7.18 1.80 12.27
CA ALA A 62 5.76 1.50 12.24
C ALA A 62 4.98 2.51 13.09
N CYS A 63 3.66 2.52 12.98
CA CYS A 63 2.79 3.36 13.79
C CYS A 63 2.64 2.82 15.22
N ARG A 64 2.16 3.68 16.12
CA ARG A 64 2.10 3.41 17.56
C ARG A 64 1.43 2.07 17.91
N PRO A 65 0.26 1.69 17.36
CA PRO A 65 -0.36 0.41 17.67
C PRO A 65 0.55 -0.80 17.38
N ASP A 66 1.25 -0.81 16.24
CA ASP A 66 2.17 -1.89 15.87
C ASP A 66 3.42 -1.90 16.78
N ARG A 67 3.90 -0.73 17.19
CA ARG A 67 5.00 -0.60 18.16
C ARG A 67 4.59 -1.15 19.53
N ASP A 68 3.42 -0.76 20.01
CA ASP A 68 2.88 -1.20 21.29
C ASP A 68 2.65 -2.71 21.30
N GLU A 69 2.13 -3.28 20.20
CA GLU A 69 1.98 -4.72 20.02
C GLU A 69 3.34 -5.42 20.08
N PHE A 70 4.32 -4.96 19.31
CA PHE A 70 5.66 -5.53 19.34
C PHE A 70 6.30 -5.41 20.73
N ASP A 71 6.14 -4.28 21.40
CA ASP A 71 6.69 -4.04 22.73
C ASP A 71 6.10 -4.97 23.79
N SER A 72 4.82 -5.35 23.63
CA SER A 72 4.14 -6.32 24.49
C SER A 72 4.65 -7.76 24.33
N LEU A 73 5.37 -8.07 23.26
CA LEU A 73 5.88 -9.42 23.02
C LEU A 73 6.95 -9.82 24.05
N PRO A 74 6.90 -11.07 24.55
CA PRO A 74 8.00 -11.68 25.28
C PRO A 74 9.34 -11.65 24.52
N ALA A 75 10.46 -11.66 25.25
CA ALA A 75 11.80 -11.52 24.65
C ALA A 75 12.16 -12.66 23.69
N ASP A 76 11.69 -13.89 23.96
CA ASP A 76 11.85 -15.05 23.09
C ASP A 76 11.07 -14.88 21.78
N GLN A 77 9.88 -14.30 21.83
CA GLN A 77 9.09 -13.97 20.64
C GLN A 77 9.73 -12.86 19.81
N LYS A 78 10.21 -11.77 20.45
CA LYS A 78 10.99 -10.72 19.76
C LYS A 78 12.21 -11.29 19.04
N THR A 79 12.92 -12.19 19.72
CA THR A 79 14.06 -12.92 19.14
C THR A 79 13.66 -13.81 17.97
N ALA A 80 12.51 -14.49 18.05
CA ALA A 80 12.00 -15.32 16.96
C ALA A 80 11.61 -14.48 15.74
N VAL A 81 10.99 -13.33 15.94
CA VAL A 81 10.67 -12.38 14.87
C VAL A 81 11.95 -11.93 14.13
N ASP A 82 13.01 -11.56 14.85
CA ASP A 82 14.29 -11.13 14.24
C ASP A 82 15.05 -12.25 13.50
N LYS A 83 14.78 -13.50 13.88
CA LYS A 83 15.27 -14.68 13.16
C LYS A 83 14.48 -14.94 11.88
N GLY A 84 13.26 -14.43 11.76
CA GLY A 84 12.49 -14.46 10.53
C GLY A 84 13.25 -13.77 9.40
N LYS A 85 13.77 -14.56 8.46
CA LYS A 85 14.47 -14.04 7.28
C LYS A 85 13.50 -14.04 6.12
N PHE A 86 12.82 -12.93 5.93
CA PHE A 86 12.18 -12.61 4.66
C PHE A 86 12.50 -11.16 4.32
N THR A 87 12.55 -10.88 3.04
CA THR A 87 12.82 -9.53 2.53
C THR A 87 11.71 -9.15 1.59
N ILE A 88 11.18 -7.95 1.75
CA ILE A 88 10.26 -7.34 0.79
C ILE A 88 10.98 -6.13 0.22
N LYS A 89 11.27 -6.16 -1.09
CA LYS A 89 11.81 -5.00 -1.80
C LYS A 89 10.69 -4.30 -2.55
N ILE A 90 10.40 -3.05 -2.18
CA ILE A 90 9.33 -2.27 -2.81
C ILE A 90 9.80 -1.74 -4.16
N THR A 91 9.07 -2.10 -5.21
CA THR A 91 9.29 -1.61 -6.57
C THR A 91 8.43 -0.37 -6.82
N THR A 92 7.14 -0.48 -6.52
CA THR A 92 6.14 0.54 -6.87
C THR A 92 5.20 0.80 -5.70
N VAL A 93 4.85 2.07 -5.51
CA VAL A 93 3.76 2.54 -4.63
C VAL A 93 2.72 3.23 -5.51
N THR A 94 1.47 2.80 -5.46
CA THR A 94 0.36 3.32 -6.28
C THR A 94 -0.88 3.58 -5.44
N ASP A 95 -1.92 4.14 -6.05
CA ASP A 95 -3.27 4.23 -5.48
C ASP A 95 -3.30 4.83 -4.07
N ILE A 96 -2.46 5.85 -3.84
CA ILE A 96 -2.36 6.52 -2.54
C ILE A 96 -3.64 7.35 -2.32
N VAL A 97 -4.39 6.96 -1.29
CA VAL A 97 -5.59 7.67 -0.82
C VAL A 97 -5.33 8.19 0.57
N VAL A 98 -5.25 9.53 0.71
CA VAL A 98 -5.07 10.21 1.99
C VAL A 98 -6.42 10.69 2.52
N THR A 99 -6.68 10.46 3.81
CA THR A 99 -7.87 10.91 4.54
C THR A 99 -7.45 11.44 5.90
N GLY A 100 -7.23 12.76 5.99
CA GLY A 100 -6.75 13.40 7.21
C GLY A 100 -5.35 12.92 7.62
N ASP A 101 -5.27 12.26 8.77
CA ASP A 101 -4.06 11.65 9.33
C ASP A 101 -3.89 10.18 8.92
N ARG A 102 -4.68 9.69 7.96
CA ARG A 102 -4.69 8.29 7.50
C ARG A 102 -4.37 8.22 6.03
N ALA A 103 -3.74 7.14 5.58
CA ALA A 103 -3.68 6.84 4.16
C ALA A 103 -3.69 5.33 3.90
N THR A 104 -4.08 4.96 2.69
CA THR A 104 -3.88 3.62 2.14
C THR A 104 -3.14 3.74 0.81
N ALA A 105 -2.23 2.82 0.53
CA ALA A 105 -1.52 2.74 -0.75
C ALA A 105 -1.45 1.30 -1.24
N GLY A 106 -1.40 1.09 -2.55
CA GLY A 106 -1.01 -0.17 -3.16
C GLY A 106 0.51 -0.29 -3.18
N LEU A 107 1.04 -1.42 -2.70
CA LEU A 107 2.46 -1.76 -2.79
C LEU A 107 2.65 -2.91 -3.76
N THR A 108 3.62 -2.77 -4.65
CA THR A 108 4.15 -3.86 -5.47
C THR A 108 5.62 -4.05 -5.14
N GLY A 109 6.02 -5.27 -4.87
CA GLY A 109 7.40 -5.58 -4.53
C GLY A 109 7.76 -7.04 -4.77
N THR A 110 8.99 -7.38 -4.43
CA THR A 110 9.49 -8.75 -4.49
C THR A 110 9.69 -9.27 -3.07
N LEU A 111 8.97 -10.35 -2.73
CA LEU A 111 9.16 -11.11 -1.50
C LEU A 111 10.19 -12.22 -1.75
N ALA A 112 11.24 -12.28 -0.94
CA ALA A 112 12.24 -13.34 -0.98
C ALA A 112 12.43 -13.95 0.41
N VAL A 113 12.63 -15.27 0.45
CA VAL A 113 13.11 -15.99 1.63
C VAL A 113 14.48 -16.61 1.31
N PRO A 114 15.34 -16.92 2.30
CA PRO A 114 16.63 -17.54 2.06
C PRO A 114 16.52 -18.79 1.20
N GLY A 115 17.31 -18.82 0.12
CA GLY A 115 17.35 -19.97 -0.80
C GLY A 115 16.22 -20.03 -1.82
N SER A 116 15.34 -19.03 -1.91
CA SER A 116 14.34 -18.94 -2.97
C SER A 116 14.60 -17.78 -3.93
N ASP A 117 14.18 -17.96 -5.18
CA ASP A 117 14.00 -16.83 -6.08
C ASP A 117 12.86 -15.95 -5.55
N GLY A 118 13.04 -14.64 -5.59
CA GLY A 118 12.04 -13.69 -5.10
C GLY A 118 10.77 -13.73 -5.95
N LYS A 119 9.60 -13.69 -5.32
CA LYS A 119 8.30 -13.67 -5.98
C LYS A 119 7.69 -12.26 -5.96
N SER A 120 7.18 -11.81 -7.10
CA SER A 120 6.40 -10.58 -7.16
C SER A 120 5.12 -10.71 -6.34
N THR A 121 4.84 -9.69 -5.52
CA THR A 121 3.66 -9.63 -4.66
C THR A 121 3.07 -8.22 -4.66
N THR A 122 1.77 -8.15 -4.48
CA THR A 122 1.04 -6.89 -4.30
C THR A 122 0.22 -6.93 -3.01
N ALA A 123 0.13 -5.80 -2.31
CA ALA A 123 -0.63 -5.68 -1.07
C ALA A 123 -1.14 -4.25 -0.89
N ALA A 124 -2.26 -4.09 -0.19
CA ALA A 124 -2.65 -2.80 0.36
C ALA A 124 -1.87 -2.55 1.65
N GLN A 125 -1.33 -1.34 1.79
CA GLN A 125 -0.60 -0.89 2.96
C GLN A 125 -1.31 0.31 3.59
N HIS A 126 -1.47 0.28 4.90
CA HIS A 126 -2.04 1.39 5.66
C HIS A 126 -0.95 2.28 6.24
N PHE A 127 -1.28 3.56 6.41
CA PHE A 127 -0.40 4.56 6.99
C PHE A 127 -1.14 5.46 7.97
N ARG A 128 -0.40 5.95 8.95
CA ARG A 128 -0.85 6.97 9.92
C ARG A 128 0.15 8.11 9.99
N LYS A 129 -0.33 9.35 10.05
CA LYS A 129 0.50 10.53 10.28
C LYS A 129 0.60 10.76 11.78
N GLU A 130 1.78 10.50 12.34
CA GLU A 130 2.12 10.74 13.75
C GLU A 130 3.14 11.88 13.81
N ASP A 131 2.81 12.96 14.54
CA ASP A 131 3.69 14.13 14.69
C ASP A 131 4.21 14.70 13.36
N GLY A 132 3.34 14.68 12.33
CA GLY A 132 3.66 15.15 10.98
C GLY A 132 4.44 14.17 10.11
N VAL A 133 4.77 12.98 10.61
CA VAL A 133 5.51 11.93 9.91
C VAL A 133 4.58 10.76 9.56
N TRP A 134 4.60 10.33 8.31
CA TRP A 134 3.86 9.13 7.90
C TRP A 134 4.57 7.86 8.37
N LYS A 135 3.81 6.95 8.98
CA LYS A 135 4.26 5.68 9.54
C LYS A 135 3.47 4.53 8.91
N VAL A 136 4.14 3.41 8.67
CA VAL A 136 3.53 2.17 8.18
C VAL A 136 2.69 1.53 9.28
N CYS A 137 1.49 1.05 8.95
CA CYS A 137 0.61 0.33 9.87
C CYS A 137 0.15 -1.01 9.29
N SER A 138 0.23 -2.07 10.07
CA SER A 138 -0.27 -3.41 9.72
C SER A 138 -1.76 -3.41 9.36
N ALA A 139 -2.55 -2.56 10.01
CA ALA A 139 -3.97 -2.40 9.80
C ALA A 139 -4.41 -0.93 9.82
N ASP A 140 -5.59 -0.64 9.28
CA ASP A 140 -6.23 0.68 9.39
C ASP A 140 -6.72 1.00 10.81
N GLY A 141 -6.52 0.14 11.83
CA GLY A 141 -6.79 0.42 13.25
C GLY A 141 -7.92 1.43 13.51
N LYS A 142 -9.17 0.98 13.39
CA LYS A 142 -10.38 1.80 13.64
C LYS A 142 -10.73 1.83 15.12
#